data_AF-A0A436CGL5-F1
#
_entry.id   AF-A0A436CGL5-F1
#
_cell.length_a   1.000
_cell.length_b   1.000
_cell.length_c   1.000
_cell.angle_alpha   90.00
_cell.angle_beta   90.00
_cell.angle_gamma   90.00
#
_symmetry.space_group_name_H-M   'P 1'
#
loop_
_entity.id
_entity.type
_entity.pdbx_description
1 polymer ?
#
loop_
_entity_poly.entity_id
_entity_poly.type
_entity_poly.pdbx_seq_one_letter_code
_entity_poly.pdbx_strand_id
1 'polypeptide(L)'
;MRNVSFMVRKGEILGLGGLVGAGRTESAEAIFGLRHRNGGRILVGGKEIPPNSPIAAIRAGLGMVAEDRRAQNIVPDMTVGENLFLAQMGKHRGFGRGHSARRKQARELIFRLGLPTDRMEANLLHFSGGMQQKVIIARWLLIEPEVLILDEPTKGVDIGTRQAIYELLREVAEKGIAVVVISSDFGELLGVCERVVVVSDGYTIADLPASLLSEESLTLLAAPRSSAERNAAFLRDLVASYGGTAFWGLIDDDRFVCLAIANSARSTPMGLAAGHVYLAHQTAIPLALEGRQPGIVTENDGRSTVLAPLSNRRGHDLGWIGLTLPPGSKLPKTETLSARMAGLFDTPPNEEIDA
;
A
#
# COMPACT_ATOMS: atom_id res chain seq x y z
N MET A 1 -7.43 -7.49 -11.69
CA MET A 1 -7.91 -7.17 -10.32
C MET A 1 -9.11 -8.00 -9.97
N ARG A 2 -9.34 -8.29 -8.69
CA ARG A 2 -10.50 -9.05 -8.22
C ARG A 2 -11.38 -8.24 -7.28
N ASN A 3 -10.85 -7.81 -6.13
CA ASN A 3 -11.61 -7.02 -5.16
C ASN A 3 -10.68 -6.08 -4.37
N VAL A 4 -10.26 -5.00 -5.02
CA VAL A 4 -9.49 -3.91 -4.40
C VAL A 4 -10.46 -2.79 -4.04
N SER A 5 -10.47 -2.41 -2.78
CA SER A 5 -11.29 -1.33 -2.21
C SER A 5 -10.43 -0.47 -1.30
N PHE A 6 -10.53 0.84 -1.45
CA PHE A 6 -9.95 1.84 -0.54
C PHE A 6 -10.63 3.19 -0.79
N MET A 7 -10.42 4.12 0.15
CA MET A 7 -10.74 5.54 -0.04
C MET A 7 -9.50 6.37 0.24
N VAL A 8 -9.44 7.58 -0.32
CA VAL A 8 -8.44 8.59 0.03
C VAL A 8 -9.14 9.91 0.30
N ARG A 9 -8.72 10.61 1.35
CA ARG A 9 -9.30 11.89 1.78
C ARG A 9 -8.55 13.06 1.14
N LYS A 10 -9.22 14.22 1.10
CA LYS A 10 -8.56 15.47 0.69
C LYS A 10 -7.40 15.76 1.66
N GLY A 11 -6.24 16.04 1.08
CA GLY A 11 -5.00 16.33 1.80
C GLY A 11 -4.35 15.14 2.50
N GLU A 12 -4.77 13.91 2.18
CA GLU A 12 -4.12 12.68 2.65
C GLU A 12 -3.14 12.15 1.59
N ILE A 13 -1.99 11.67 2.03
CA ILE A 13 -1.11 10.81 1.20
C ILE A 13 -1.34 9.34 1.55
N LEU A 14 -1.99 8.62 0.63
CA LEU A 14 -2.26 7.19 0.72
C LEU A 14 -1.23 6.38 -0.09
N GLY A 15 -0.62 5.39 0.55
CA GLY A 15 0.22 4.39 -0.11
C GLY A 15 -0.61 3.21 -0.62
N LEU A 16 -0.32 2.72 -1.82
CA LEU A 16 -0.81 1.45 -2.34
C LEU A 16 0.38 0.48 -2.48
N GLY A 17 0.57 -0.36 -1.47
CA GLY A 17 1.68 -1.32 -1.36
C GLY A 17 1.32 -2.71 -1.85
N GLY A 18 2.33 -3.52 -2.16
CA GLY A 18 2.18 -4.90 -2.62
C GLY A 18 3.50 -5.48 -3.11
N LEU A 19 3.48 -6.70 -3.63
CA LEU A 19 4.61 -7.22 -4.42
C LEU A 19 4.39 -6.96 -5.92
N VAL A 20 5.44 -7.12 -6.73
CA VAL A 20 5.31 -7.05 -8.19
C VAL A 20 4.25 -8.06 -8.65
N GLY A 21 3.33 -7.61 -9.52
CA GLY A 21 2.20 -8.42 -9.97
C GLY A 21 0.99 -8.46 -9.02
N ALA A 22 1.04 -7.75 -7.87
CA ALA A 22 -0.10 -7.70 -6.94
C ALA A 22 -1.35 -7.01 -7.50
N GLY A 23 -1.24 -6.28 -8.62
CA GLY A 23 -2.35 -5.59 -9.26
C GLY A 23 -2.43 -4.08 -8.98
N ARG A 24 -1.34 -3.44 -8.52
CA ARG A 24 -1.34 -2.02 -8.13
C ARG A 24 -1.45 -1.08 -9.34
N THR A 25 -0.58 -1.23 -10.33
CA THR A 25 -0.60 -0.45 -11.58
C THR A 25 -1.91 -0.68 -12.32
N GLU A 26 -2.40 -1.92 -12.37
CA GLU A 26 -3.70 -2.24 -12.95
C GLU A 26 -4.86 -1.57 -12.21
N SER A 27 -4.72 -1.37 -10.89
CA SER A 27 -5.68 -0.59 -10.09
C SER A 27 -5.65 0.88 -10.47
N ALA A 28 -4.47 1.49 -10.59
CA ALA A 28 -4.31 2.86 -11.05
C ALA A 28 -4.92 3.08 -12.44
N GLU A 29 -4.60 2.20 -13.38
CA GLU A 29 -5.10 2.24 -14.75
C GLU A 29 -6.62 2.06 -14.80
N ALA A 30 -7.19 1.16 -14.00
CA ALA A 30 -8.63 0.97 -13.91
C ALA A 30 -9.33 2.19 -13.29
N ILE A 31 -8.70 2.84 -12.31
CA ILE A 31 -9.19 4.10 -11.70
C ILE A 31 -9.19 5.24 -12.71
N PHE A 32 -8.11 5.36 -13.48
CA PHE A 32 -7.98 6.38 -14.50
C PHE A 32 -8.73 6.05 -15.81
N GLY A 33 -9.36 4.87 -15.90
CA GLY A 33 -10.13 4.45 -17.08
C GLY A 33 -9.27 4.00 -18.28
N LEU A 34 -7.98 3.73 -18.08
CA LEU A 34 -7.07 3.17 -19.09
C LEU A 34 -7.26 1.66 -19.26
N ARG A 35 -7.76 0.99 -18.22
CA ARG A 35 -8.00 -0.46 -18.21
C ARG A 35 -9.48 -0.78 -17.98
N HIS A 36 -9.97 -1.80 -18.67
CA HIS A 36 -11.34 -2.28 -18.49
C HIS A 36 -11.56 -2.86 -17.10
N ARG A 37 -12.63 -2.43 -16.41
CA ARG A 37 -13.08 -3.02 -15.14
C ARG A 37 -14.34 -3.86 -15.32
N ASN A 38 -14.35 -5.07 -14.77
CA ASN A 38 -15.49 -6.00 -14.84
C ASN A 38 -16.60 -5.68 -13.82
N GLY A 39 -16.36 -4.79 -12.87
CA GLY A 39 -17.29 -4.41 -11.83
C GLY A 39 -16.71 -3.35 -10.88
N GLY A 40 -17.44 -3.04 -9.82
CA GLY A 40 -17.07 -2.00 -8.85
C GLY A 40 -17.43 -0.59 -9.30
N ARG A 41 -17.28 0.37 -8.38
CA ARG A 41 -17.61 1.78 -8.60
C ARG A 41 -16.46 2.65 -8.14
N ILE A 42 -16.29 3.80 -8.79
CA ILE A 42 -15.26 4.77 -8.46
C ILE A 42 -15.96 6.10 -8.28
N LEU A 43 -15.80 6.68 -7.09
CA LEU A 43 -16.45 7.93 -6.71
C LEU A 43 -15.39 8.99 -6.44
N VAL A 44 -15.59 10.17 -7.01
CA VAL A 44 -14.72 11.34 -6.82
C VAL A 44 -15.60 12.49 -6.36
N GLY A 45 -15.30 13.07 -5.19
CA GLY A 45 -16.17 14.07 -4.57
C GLY A 45 -17.62 13.57 -4.36
N GLY A 46 -17.79 12.27 -4.12
CA GLY A 46 -19.10 11.62 -3.95
C GLY A 46 -19.86 11.32 -5.25
N LYS A 47 -19.29 11.63 -6.43
CA LYS A 47 -19.91 11.38 -7.73
C LYS A 47 -19.25 10.19 -8.42
N GLU A 48 -20.05 9.25 -8.89
CA GLU A 48 -19.54 8.10 -9.64
C GLU A 48 -19.01 8.54 -11.02
N ILE A 49 -17.83 8.04 -11.39
CA ILE A 49 -17.23 8.30 -12.70
C ILE A 49 -17.46 7.11 -13.65
N PRO A 50 -17.78 7.37 -14.93
CA PRO A 50 -18.00 6.31 -15.91
C PRO A 50 -16.73 5.47 -16.09
N PRO A 51 -16.86 4.15 -16.32
CA PRO A 51 -15.73 3.28 -16.58
C PRO A 51 -15.05 3.63 -17.92
N ASN A 52 -13.80 3.20 -18.06
CA ASN A 52 -13.09 3.12 -19.35
C ASN A 52 -12.99 4.48 -20.09
N SER A 53 -12.91 5.58 -19.35
CA SER A 53 -12.83 6.93 -19.93
C SER A 53 -11.82 7.81 -19.19
N PRO A 54 -10.57 7.90 -19.69
CA PRO A 54 -9.56 8.80 -19.12
C PRO A 54 -10.01 10.27 -19.14
N ILE A 55 -10.75 10.67 -20.17
CA ILE A 55 -11.31 12.03 -20.26
C ILE A 55 -12.30 12.28 -19.11
N ALA A 56 -13.13 11.30 -18.75
CA ALA A 56 -14.05 11.44 -17.64
C ALA A 56 -13.32 11.51 -16.29
N ALA A 57 -12.26 10.71 -16.10
CA ALA A 57 -11.41 10.77 -14.92
C ALA A 57 -10.77 12.17 -14.76
N ILE A 58 -10.17 12.70 -15.84
CA ILE A 58 -9.57 14.04 -15.84
C ILE A 58 -10.61 15.12 -15.51
N ARG A 59 -11.82 15.05 -16.10
CA ARG A 59 -12.91 16.00 -15.81
C ARG A 59 -13.43 15.91 -14.38
N ALA A 60 -13.32 14.73 -13.75
CA ALA A 60 -13.64 14.53 -12.35
C ALA A 60 -12.52 14.99 -11.41
N GLY A 61 -11.40 15.50 -11.94
CA GLY A 61 -10.28 16.03 -11.15
C GLY A 61 -9.17 15.03 -10.87
N LEU A 62 -9.07 13.93 -11.61
CA LEU A 62 -7.95 12.99 -11.47
C LEU A 62 -6.76 13.41 -12.34
N GLY A 63 -5.55 13.34 -11.76
CA GLY A 63 -4.28 13.30 -12.49
C GLY A 63 -3.56 11.97 -12.23
N MET A 64 -2.80 11.48 -13.21
CA MET A 64 -2.05 10.22 -13.10
C MET A 64 -0.66 10.32 -13.72
N VAL A 65 0.36 10.02 -12.91
CA VAL A 65 1.72 9.73 -13.36
C VAL A 65 1.87 8.21 -13.40
N ALA A 66 2.09 7.64 -14.59
CA ALA A 66 2.19 6.19 -14.78
C ALA A 66 3.61 5.66 -14.50
N GLU A 67 3.77 4.36 -14.32
CA GLU A 67 5.04 3.72 -13.95
C GLU A 67 6.15 3.96 -14.98
N ASP A 68 5.87 3.76 -16.27
CA ASP A 68 6.90 3.95 -17.30
C ASP A 68 6.99 5.42 -17.69
N ARG A 69 7.93 6.11 -17.03
CA ARG A 69 8.26 7.51 -17.32
C ARG A 69 8.47 7.78 -18.81
N ARG A 70 9.18 6.90 -19.54
CA ARG A 70 9.56 7.16 -20.94
C ARG A 70 8.45 6.81 -21.91
N ALA A 71 7.82 5.65 -21.76
CA ALA A 71 6.84 5.18 -22.71
C ALA A 71 5.45 5.80 -22.50
N GLN A 72 5.09 6.16 -21.27
CA GLN A 72 3.71 6.53 -20.92
C GLN A 72 3.55 7.99 -20.51
N ASN A 73 4.62 8.66 -20.07
CA ASN A 73 4.51 9.99 -19.46
C ASN A 73 5.15 11.12 -20.26
N ILE A 74 6.06 10.86 -21.20
CA ILE A 74 6.73 11.91 -21.99
C ILE A 74 6.43 11.77 -23.47
N VAL A 75 6.46 12.90 -24.17
CA VAL A 75 6.59 12.94 -25.63
C VAL A 75 8.04 13.33 -25.93
N PRO A 76 8.89 12.38 -26.38
CA PRO A 76 10.34 12.59 -26.47
C PRO A 76 10.78 13.76 -27.36
N ASP A 77 10.04 14.00 -28.44
CA ASP A 77 10.37 15.05 -29.42
C ASP A 77 9.90 16.45 -29.00
N MET A 78 9.18 16.55 -27.88
CA MET A 78 8.65 17.81 -27.36
C MET A 78 9.61 18.46 -26.36
N THR A 79 9.56 19.78 -26.33
CA THR A 79 10.23 20.61 -25.32
C THR A 79 9.66 20.37 -23.92
N VAL A 80 10.36 20.88 -22.90
CA VAL A 80 9.88 20.88 -21.52
C VAL A 80 8.53 21.61 -21.41
N GLY A 81 8.41 22.77 -22.03
CA GLY A 81 7.17 23.56 -22.04
C GLY A 81 6.03 22.82 -22.71
N GLU A 82 6.26 22.23 -23.88
CA GLU A 82 5.26 21.45 -24.59
C GLU A 82 4.77 20.25 -23.77
N ASN A 83 5.71 19.46 -23.22
CA ASN A 83 5.37 18.36 -22.32
C ASN A 83 4.57 18.84 -21.11
N LEU A 84 4.93 19.98 -20.53
CA LEU A 84 4.27 20.53 -19.35
C LEU A 84 2.81 20.93 -19.61
N PHE A 85 2.51 21.44 -20.81
CA PHE A 85 1.17 21.95 -21.14
C PHE A 85 0.20 20.91 -21.73
N LEU A 86 0.62 19.65 -21.94
CA LEU A 86 -0.21 18.61 -22.55
C LEU A 86 -1.56 18.41 -21.86
N ALA A 87 -1.60 18.34 -20.53
CA ALA A 87 -2.84 18.14 -19.78
C ALA A 87 -3.82 19.31 -19.90
N GLN A 88 -3.35 20.51 -20.26
CA GLN A 88 -4.19 21.71 -20.42
C GLN A 88 -4.79 21.85 -21.82
N MET A 89 -4.37 21.06 -22.82
CA MET A 89 -4.77 21.25 -24.22
C MET A 89 -6.29 21.16 -24.45
N GLY A 90 -7.03 20.45 -23.59
CA GLY A 90 -8.49 20.34 -23.66
C GLY A 90 -9.29 21.29 -22.75
N LYS A 91 -8.64 21.98 -21.79
CA LYS A 91 -9.32 22.75 -20.72
C LYS A 91 -9.75 24.16 -21.16
N HIS A 92 -9.15 24.71 -22.22
CA HIS A 92 -9.33 26.12 -22.59
C HIS A 92 -9.88 26.30 -24.01
N ARG A 93 -11.00 27.03 -24.14
CA ARG A 93 -11.63 27.43 -25.41
C ARG A 93 -11.40 28.94 -25.68
N GLY A 94 -11.33 29.36 -26.95
CA GLY A 94 -11.17 30.77 -27.37
C GLY A 94 -9.78 31.15 -27.93
N PHE A 95 -9.66 32.36 -28.50
CA PHE A 95 -8.42 32.89 -29.08
C PHE A 95 -7.38 33.22 -27.99
N GLY A 96 -6.12 32.86 -28.18
CA GLY A 96 -5.02 33.10 -27.21
C GLY A 96 -5.03 32.22 -25.95
N ARG A 97 -6.14 31.54 -25.61
CA ARG A 97 -6.29 30.52 -24.53
C ARG A 97 -5.54 30.85 -23.22
N GLY A 98 -5.48 32.12 -22.79
CA GLY A 98 -4.75 32.54 -21.59
C GLY A 98 -3.25 32.17 -21.57
N HIS A 99 -2.60 32.03 -22.73
CA HIS A 99 -1.23 31.51 -22.87
C HIS A 99 -0.20 32.22 -21.98
N SER A 100 -0.26 33.56 -21.88
CA SER A 100 0.66 34.34 -21.03
C SER A 100 0.51 34.03 -19.54
N ALA A 101 -0.73 33.94 -19.04
CA ALA A 101 -1.02 33.60 -17.65
C ALA A 101 -0.59 32.16 -17.32
N ARG A 102 -0.87 31.20 -18.22
CA ARG A 102 -0.45 29.80 -18.08
C ARG A 102 1.07 29.66 -18.07
N ARG A 103 1.77 30.42 -18.91
CA ARG A 103 3.23 30.45 -18.92
C ARG A 103 3.82 31.05 -17.65
N LYS A 104 3.15 32.03 -17.03
CA LYS A 104 3.55 32.57 -15.72
C LYS A 104 3.38 31.53 -14.61
N GLN A 105 2.21 30.89 -14.52
CA GLN A 105 1.94 29.81 -13.54
C GLN A 105 2.92 28.63 -13.70
N ALA A 106 3.16 28.21 -14.94
CA ALA A 106 4.12 27.18 -15.26
C ALA A 106 5.54 27.54 -14.82
N ARG A 107 6.01 28.76 -15.09
CA ARG A 107 7.33 29.21 -14.65
C ARG A 107 7.45 29.22 -13.13
N GLU A 108 6.42 29.68 -12.42
CA GLU A 108 6.41 29.69 -10.96
C GLU A 108 6.46 28.26 -10.38
N LEU A 109 5.69 27.34 -10.96
CA LEU A 109 5.71 25.93 -10.56
C LEU A 109 7.05 25.26 -10.87
N ILE A 110 7.59 25.46 -12.09
CA ILE A 110 8.91 24.95 -12.49
C ILE A 110 10.00 25.48 -11.53
N PHE A 111 9.98 26.78 -11.22
CA PHE A 111 10.92 27.40 -10.30
C PHE A 111 10.86 26.76 -8.92
N ARG A 112 9.66 26.59 -8.35
CA ARG A 112 9.45 25.93 -7.06
C ARG A 112 9.96 24.49 -7.04
N LEU A 113 9.86 23.78 -8.17
CA LEU A 113 10.36 22.42 -8.31
C LEU A 113 11.89 22.33 -8.44
N GLY A 114 12.59 23.47 -8.43
CA GLY A 114 14.03 23.55 -8.64
C GLY A 114 14.44 23.22 -10.08
N LEU A 115 13.54 23.42 -11.03
CA LEU A 115 13.80 23.22 -12.46
C LEU A 115 14.26 24.53 -13.11
N PRO A 116 15.17 24.49 -14.10
CA PRO A 116 15.68 25.67 -14.79
C PRO A 116 14.61 26.31 -15.68
N THR A 117 14.08 27.46 -15.25
CA THR A 117 12.98 28.16 -15.95
C THR A 117 13.37 28.73 -17.31
N ASP A 118 14.66 28.97 -17.53
CA ASP A 118 15.26 29.41 -18.80
C ASP A 118 15.31 28.29 -19.85
N ARG A 119 15.15 27.02 -19.44
CA ARG A 119 15.24 25.85 -20.32
C ARG A 119 13.88 25.26 -20.73
N MET A 120 12.80 26.05 -20.66
CA MET A 120 11.46 25.60 -21.10
C MET A 120 11.41 25.20 -22.59
N GLU A 121 12.23 25.82 -23.44
CA GLU A 121 12.30 25.53 -24.88
C GLU A 121 13.30 24.42 -25.21
N ALA A 122 14.01 23.88 -24.22
CA ALA A 122 14.91 22.75 -24.44
C ALA A 122 14.12 21.44 -24.61
N ASN A 123 14.65 20.51 -25.40
CA ASN A 123 14.11 19.16 -25.47
C ASN A 123 14.14 18.50 -24.07
N LEU A 124 13.04 17.85 -23.67
CA LEU A 124 12.90 17.23 -22.36
C LEU A 124 13.93 16.10 -22.10
N LEU A 125 14.42 15.43 -23.15
CA LEU A 125 15.45 14.39 -23.04
C LEU A 125 16.81 14.94 -22.56
N HIS A 126 17.04 16.26 -22.64
CA HIS A 126 18.24 16.90 -22.09
C HIS A 126 18.16 17.16 -20.57
N PHE A 127 17.06 16.79 -19.92
CA PHE A 127 16.87 16.86 -18.48
C PHE A 127 17.23 15.51 -17.84
N SER A 128 17.74 15.52 -16.60
CA SER A 128 17.97 14.27 -15.86
C SER A 128 16.65 13.54 -15.61
N GLY A 129 16.69 12.24 -15.31
CA GLY A 129 15.47 11.46 -15.02
C GLY A 129 14.62 12.06 -13.89
N GLY A 130 15.28 12.56 -12.84
CA GLY A 130 14.61 13.25 -11.75
C GLY A 130 13.96 14.57 -12.17
N MET A 131 14.64 15.36 -13.01
CA MET A 131 14.07 16.59 -13.55
C MET A 131 12.88 16.31 -14.49
N GLN A 132 12.98 15.27 -15.33
CA GLN A 132 11.87 14.81 -16.17
C GLN A 132 10.66 14.43 -15.32
N GLN A 133 10.87 13.70 -14.23
CA GLN A 133 9.81 13.31 -13.30
C GLN A 133 9.09 14.53 -12.70
N LYS A 134 9.85 15.53 -12.25
CA LYS A 134 9.27 16.78 -11.74
C LYS A 134 8.44 17.52 -12.80
N VAL A 135 8.86 17.53 -14.07
CA VAL A 135 8.07 18.12 -15.18
C VAL A 135 6.74 17.37 -15.38
N ILE A 136 6.77 16.03 -15.29
CA ILE A 136 5.57 15.19 -15.45
C ILE A 136 4.58 15.44 -14.29
N ILE A 137 5.07 15.51 -13.05
CA ILE A 137 4.23 15.84 -11.89
C ILE A 137 3.64 17.26 -12.06
N ALA A 138 4.48 18.22 -12.46
CA ALA A 138 4.06 19.60 -12.70
C ALA A 138 2.93 19.73 -13.72
N ARG A 139 2.95 18.92 -14.79
CA ARG A 139 1.89 18.88 -15.81
C ARG A 139 0.52 18.66 -15.19
N TRP A 140 0.43 17.73 -14.24
CA TRP A 140 -0.83 17.42 -13.57
C TRP A 140 -1.20 18.49 -12.57
N LEU A 141 -0.24 19.02 -11.80
CA LEU A 141 -0.51 20.10 -10.85
C LEU A 141 -1.04 21.38 -11.53
N LEU A 142 -0.63 21.64 -12.77
CA LEU A 142 -1.12 22.77 -13.57
C LEU A 142 -2.60 22.72 -13.94
N ILE A 143 -3.26 21.56 -13.82
CA ILE A 143 -4.70 21.46 -14.01
C ILE A 143 -5.49 21.47 -12.70
N GLU A 144 -4.80 21.63 -11.56
CA GLU A 144 -5.36 21.66 -10.19
C GLU A 144 -6.26 20.45 -9.91
N PRO A 145 -5.67 19.23 -9.85
CA PRO A 145 -6.44 18.01 -9.66
C PRO A 145 -7.01 17.94 -8.23
N GLU A 146 -8.15 17.28 -8.06
CA GLU A 146 -8.65 16.90 -6.74
C GLU A 146 -7.92 15.66 -6.19
N VAL A 147 -7.47 14.77 -7.10
CA VAL A 147 -6.74 13.53 -6.76
C VAL A 147 -5.55 13.38 -7.71
N LEU A 148 -4.35 13.15 -7.16
CA LEU A 148 -3.13 12.86 -7.92
C LEU A 148 -2.66 11.43 -7.61
N ILE A 149 -2.64 10.57 -8.62
CA ILE A 149 -2.12 9.20 -8.54
C ILE A 149 -0.71 9.19 -9.12
N LEU A 150 0.26 8.63 -8.41
CA LEU A 150 1.63 8.47 -8.87
C LEU A 150 2.08 7.03 -8.72
N ASP A 151 2.43 6.41 -9.85
CA ASP A 151 2.95 5.06 -9.90
C ASP A 151 4.47 5.04 -10.03
N GLU A 152 5.13 4.47 -9.03
CA GLU A 152 6.59 4.38 -8.91
C GLU A 152 7.28 5.76 -9.07
N PRO A 153 6.84 6.80 -8.32
CA PRO A 153 7.20 8.19 -8.59
C PRO A 153 8.69 8.48 -8.49
N THR A 154 9.46 7.67 -7.75
CA THR A 154 10.91 7.88 -7.56
C THR A 154 11.76 6.75 -8.16
N LYS A 155 11.17 5.94 -9.05
CA LYS A 155 11.89 4.89 -9.75
C LYS A 155 12.93 5.49 -10.71
N GLY A 156 14.19 5.10 -10.53
CA GLY A 156 15.30 5.56 -11.35
C GLY A 156 15.61 7.05 -11.22
N VAL A 157 15.36 7.66 -10.05
CA VAL A 157 15.86 8.98 -9.67
C VAL A 157 16.88 8.84 -8.53
N ASP A 158 17.79 9.80 -8.40
CA ASP A 158 18.78 9.81 -7.30
C ASP A 158 18.13 10.16 -5.95
N ILE A 159 18.85 9.90 -4.85
CA ILE A 159 18.37 10.11 -3.47
C ILE A 159 17.96 11.57 -3.23
N GLY A 160 18.71 12.54 -3.77
CA GLY A 160 18.40 13.96 -3.60
C GLY A 160 17.10 14.34 -4.31
N THR A 161 16.91 13.87 -5.54
CA THR A 161 15.65 14.08 -6.27
C THR A 161 14.48 13.36 -5.60
N ARG A 162 14.68 12.15 -5.07
CA ARG A 162 13.66 11.41 -4.31
C ARG A 162 13.10 12.25 -3.15
N GLN A 163 13.97 12.84 -2.33
CA GLN A 163 13.54 13.68 -1.21
C GLN A 163 12.78 14.93 -1.68
N ALA A 164 13.26 15.59 -2.74
CA ALA A 164 12.56 16.74 -3.31
C ALA A 164 11.16 16.39 -3.86
N ILE A 165 10.96 15.15 -4.35
CA ILE A 165 9.64 14.66 -4.75
C ILE A 165 8.76 14.43 -3.51
N TYR A 166 9.29 13.86 -2.43
CA TYR A 166 8.52 13.65 -1.20
C TYR A 166 8.06 14.97 -0.57
N GLU A 167 8.94 15.98 -0.51
CA GLU A 167 8.58 17.32 -0.05
C GLU A 167 7.47 17.93 -0.91
N LEU A 168 7.58 17.81 -2.24
CA LEU A 168 6.53 18.24 -3.15
C LEU A 168 5.19 17.55 -2.89
N LEU A 169 5.19 16.23 -2.68
CA LEU A 169 3.95 15.49 -2.42
C LEU A 169 3.28 15.93 -1.11
N ARG A 170 4.08 16.21 -0.07
CA ARG A 170 3.57 16.80 1.19
C ARG A 170 2.98 18.18 0.96
N GLU A 171 3.66 19.07 0.25
CA GLU A 171 3.12 20.40 -0.09
C GLU A 171 1.82 20.34 -0.91
N VAL A 172 1.70 19.34 -1.80
CA VAL A 172 0.51 19.10 -2.61
C VAL A 172 -0.65 18.64 -1.72
N ALA A 173 -0.39 17.70 -0.81
CA ALA A 173 -1.37 17.22 0.15
C ALA A 173 -1.82 18.32 1.13
N GLU A 174 -0.91 19.13 1.65
CA GLU A 174 -1.22 20.27 2.54
C GLU A 174 -2.17 21.30 1.89
N LYS A 175 -2.19 21.40 0.56
CA LYS A 175 -3.12 22.23 -0.20
C LYS A 175 -4.50 21.59 -0.40
N GLY A 176 -4.75 20.43 0.18
CA GLY A 176 -6.03 19.71 0.13
C GLY A 176 -6.19 18.76 -1.06
N ILE A 177 -5.13 18.50 -1.83
CA ILE A 177 -5.16 17.52 -2.92
C ILE A 177 -4.99 16.12 -2.31
N ALA A 178 -5.83 15.17 -2.70
CA ALA A 178 -5.63 13.76 -2.30
C ALA A 178 -4.50 13.15 -3.13
N VAL A 179 -3.55 12.47 -2.49
CA VAL A 179 -2.40 11.85 -3.17
C VAL A 179 -2.44 10.34 -2.99
N VAL A 180 -2.29 9.59 -4.07
CA VAL A 180 -2.11 8.13 -4.03
C VAL A 180 -0.72 7.81 -4.57
N VAL A 181 0.16 7.28 -3.72
CA VAL A 181 1.50 6.82 -4.08
C VAL A 181 1.48 5.31 -4.22
N ILE A 182 1.86 4.80 -5.38
CA ILE A 182 2.00 3.38 -5.64
C ILE A 182 3.49 3.08 -5.71
N SER A 183 3.94 2.11 -4.92
CA SER A 183 5.35 1.74 -4.89
C SER A 183 5.55 0.28 -4.53
N SER A 184 6.60 -0.30 -5.09
CA SER A 184 7.20 -1.56 -4.65
C SER A 184 8.31 -1.37 -3.61
N ASP A 185 8.77 -0.14 -3.40
CA ASP A 185 9.69 0.23 -2.32
C ASP A 185 8.86 0.55 -1.06
N PHE A 186 8.87 -0.36 -0.08
CA PHE A 186 8.14 -0.15 1.17
C PHE A 186 8.72 1.00 2.02
N GLY A 187 10.04 1.24 1.92
CA GLY A 187 10.67 2.40 2.56
C GLY A 187 10.12 3.73 2.01
N GLU A 188 9.81 3.79 0.71
CA GLU A 188 9.12 4.94 0.12
C GLU A 188 7.72 5.14 0.73
N LEU A 189 6.91 4.08 0.79
CA LEU A 189 5.55 4.17 1.34
C LEU A 189 5.56 4.63 2.80
N LEU A 190 6.42 4.02 3.63
CA LEU A 190 6.56 4.36 5.04
C LEU A 190 7.13 5.78 5.24
N GLY A 191 7.97 6.26 4.33
CA GLY A 191 8.60 7.58 4.42
C GLY A 191 7.67 8.75 4.04
N VAL A 192 6.65 8.51 3.21
CA VAL A 192 5.82 9.60 2.64
C VAL A 192 4.32 9.49 2.94
N CYS A 193 3.80 8.30 3.21
CA CYS A 193 2.35 8.08 3.35
C CYS A 193 1.88 8.16 4.81
N GLU A 194 0.65 8.59 5.01
CA GLU A 194 -0.01 8.54 6.33
C GLU A 194 -0.62 7.16 6.60
N ARG A 195 -1.06 6.50 5.52
CA ARG A 195 -1.75 5.21 5.54
C ARG A 195 -1.33 4.39 4.33
N VAL A 196 -1.28 3.06 4.48
CA VAL A 196 -0.93 2.14 3.40
C VAL A 196 -2.03 1.09 3.25
N VAL A 197 -2.54 0.99 2.03
CA VAL A 197 -3.40 -0.10 1.59
C VAL A 197 -2.51 -1.16 0.96
N VAL A 198 -2.50 -2.36 1.54
CA VAL A 198 -1.73 -3.48 1.02
C VAL A 198 -2.59 -4.31 0.08
N VAL A 199 -2.08 -4.52 -1.14
CA VAL A 199 -2.72 -5.34 -2.16
C VAL A 199 -1.90 -6.61 -2.39
N SER A 200 -2.59 -7.74 -2.47
CA SER A 200 -2.01 -9.04 -2.86
C SER A 200 -3.00 -9.81 -3.74
N ASP A 201 -2.52 -10.39 -4.84
CA ASP A 201 -3.31 -11.12 -5.85
C ASP A 201 -4.60 -10.40 -6.29
N GLY A 202 -4.55 -9.07 -6.38
CA GLY A 202 -5.68 -8.24 -6.78
C GLY A 202 -6.79 -8.11 -5.73
N TYR A 203 -6.49 -8.31 -4.45
CA TYR A 203 -7.35 -8.06 -3.29
C TYR A 203 -6.73 -7.03 -2.36
N THR A 204 -7.56 -6.20 -1.73
CA THR A 204 -7.14 -5.45 -0.54
C THR A 204 -6.97 -6.43 0.63
N ILE A 205 -5.78 -6.45 1.24
CA ILE A 205 -5.44 -7.31 2.38
C ILE A 205 -5.52 -6.53 3.68
N ALA A 206 -5.00 -5.31 3.68
CA ALA A 206 -4.96 -4.45 4.85
C ALA A 206 -5.07 -2.99 4.43
N ASP A 207 -5.56 -2.16 5.34
CA ASP A 207 -5.65 -0.72 5.20
C ASP A 207 -5.31 -0.09 6.56
N LEU A 208 -4.05 0.29 6.73
CA LEU A 208 -3.46 0.56 8.05
C LEU A 208 -2.62 1.84 8.04
N PRO A 209 -2.63 2.65 9.12
CA PRO A 209 -1.75 3.80 9.23
C PRO A 209 -0.29 3.39 9.06
N ALA A 210 0.48 4.16 8.30
CA ALA A 210 1.89 3.86 8.02
C ALA A 210 2.72 3.81 9.32
N SER A 211 2.33 4.60 10.33
CA SER A 211 2.96 4.60 11.66
C SER A 211 2.81 3.29 12.44
N LEU A 212 1.95 2.36 11.99
CA LEU A 212 1.76 1.04 12.59
C LEU A 212 2.46 -0.08 11.78
N LEU A 213 3.20 0.29 10.73
CA LEU A 213 3.77 -0.65 9.78
C LEU A 213 5.29 -0.53 9.75
N SER A 214 5.95 -1.67 9.55
CA SER A 214 7.35 -1.80 9.17
C SER A 214 7.48 -2.43 7.78
N GLU A 215 8.69 -2.39 7.18
CA GLU A 215 8.96 -3.05 5.89
C GLU A 215 8.70 -4.57 5.97
N GLU A 216 9.03 -5.19 7.10
CA GLU A 216 8.78 -6.60 7.37
C GLU A 216 7.28 -6.89 7.40
N SER A 217 6.51 -6.07 8.11
CA SER A 217 5.06 -6.22 8.19
C SER A 217 4.38 -6.08 6.83
N LEU A 218 4.81 -5.10 6.02
CA LEU A 218 4.33 -4.88 4.66
C LEU A 218 4.69 -6.07 3.77
N THR A 219 5.89 -6.62 3.91
CA THR A 219 6.33 -7.80 3.17
C THR A 219 5.45 -9.01 3.47
N LEU A 220 5.13 -9.25 4.75
CA LEU A 220 4.27 -10.36 5.16
C LEU A 220 2.83 -10.16 4.69
N LEU A 221 2.28 -8.95 4.80
CA LEU A 221 0.93 -8.62 4.33
C LEU A 221 0.80 -8.68 2.80
N ALA A 222 1.87 -8.35 2.08
CA ALA A 222 1.91 -8.36 0.61
C ALA A 222 2.20 -9.74 0.02
N ALA A 223 2.49 -10.75 0.85
CA ALA A 223 2.78 -12.10 0.39
C ALA A 223 1.61 -12.69 -0.42
N PRO A 224 1.88 -13.57 -1.41
CA PRO A 224 0.83 -14.20 -2.21
C PRO A 224 -0.20 -14.95 -1.37
N ARG A 225 -1.45 -15.00 -1.83
CA ARG A 225 -2.56 -15.65 -1.11
C ARG A 225 -2.37 -17.14 -0.92
N SER A 226 -1.63 -17.82 -1.79
CA SER A 226 -1.29 -19.24 -1.60
C SER A 226 -0.51 -19.45 -0.29
N SER A 227 0.38 -18.52 0.06
CA SER A 227 1.06 -18.51 1.36
C SER A 227 0.09 -18.22 2.50
N ALA A 228 -0.81 -17.24 2.34
CA ALA A 228 -1.81 -16.92 3.35
C ALA A 228 -2.78 -18.10 3.61
N GLU A 229 -3.20 -18.82 2.56
CA GLU A 229 -4.09 -19.98 2.69
C GLU A 229 -3.39 -21.16 3.37
N ARG A 230 -2.11 -21.44 3.03
CA ARG A 230 -1.31 -22.43 3.75
C ARG A 230 -1.23 -22.11 5.25
N ASN A 231 -0.98 -20.84 5.59
CA ASN A 231 -0.89 -20.40 6.98
C ASN A 231 -2.26 -20.51 7.69
N ALA A 232 -3.34 -20.13 7.02
CA ALA A 232 -4.70 -20.29 7.54
C ALA A 232 -5.08 -21.76 7.75
N ALA A 233 -4.71 -22.65 6.83
CA ALA A 233 -4.94 -24.10 6.94
C ALA A 233 -4.24 -24.68 8.18
N PHE A 234 -3.01 -24.25 8.43
CA PHE A 234 -2.28 -24.66 9.62
C PHE A 234 -2.94 -24.16 10.92
N LEU A 235 -3.35 -22.89 10.98
CA LEU A 235 -4.07 -22.36 12.16
C LEU A 235 -5.37 -23.14 12.41
N ARG A 236 -6.08 -23.53 11.35
CA ARG A 236 -7.28 -24.38 11.45
C ARG A 236 -6.95 -25.77 11.99
N ASP A 237 -5.84 -26.37 11.58
CA ASP A 237 -5.39 -27.67 12.11
C ASP A 237 -5.02 -27.61 13.59
N LEU A 238 -4.37 -26.52 14.04
CA LEU A 238 -4.12 -26.29 15.46
C LEU A 238 -5.42 -26.19 16.25
N VAL A 239 -6.38 -25.41 15.75
CA VAL A 239 -7.70 -25.28 16.35
C VAL A 239 -8.46 -26.61 16.35
N ALA A 240 -8.32 -27.44 15.31
CA ALA A 240 -8.92 -28.76 15.25
C ALA A 240 -8.30 -29.72 16.29
N SER A 241 -6.99 -29.60 16.53
CA SER A 241 -6.24 -30.44 17.47
C SER A 241 -6.46 -30.07 18.93
N TYR A 242 -6.57 -28.77 19.25
CA TYR A 242 -6.57 -28.27 20.62
C TYR A 242 -7.82 -27.47 21.01
N GLY A 243 -8.63 -27.06 20.05
CA GLY A 243 -9.75 -26.13 20.26
C GLY A 243 -9.30 -24.66 20.32
N GLY A 244 -10.16 -23.80 20.87
CA GLY A 244 -9.85 -22.39 21.11
C GLY A 244 -9.68 -21.55 19.84
N THR A 245 -8.74 -20.61 19.87
CA THR A 245 -8.44 -19.68 18.78
C THR A 245 -6.93 -19.64 18.53
N ALA A 246 -6.52 -19.88 17.29
CA ALA A 246 -5.14 -19.77 16.86
C ALA A 246 -4.96 -18.52 16.00
N PHE A 247 -3.83 -17.84 16.14
CA PHE A 247 -3.51 -16.64 15.37
C PHE A 247 -2.05 -16.60 14.97
N TRP A 248 -1.78 -15.87 13.91
CA TRP A 248 -0.45 -15.45 13.49
C TRP A 248 -0.46 -13.94 13.35
N GLY A 249 0.55 -13.27 13.91
CA GLY A 249 0.62 -11.83 13.83
C GLY A 249 1.96 -11.27 14.27
N LEU A 250 2.14 -9.98 14.07
CA LEU A 250 3.34 -9.26 14.51
C LEU A 250 3.02 -8.56 15.81
N ILE A 251 3.93 -8.66 16.78
CA ILE A 251 3.84 -7.93 18.02
C ILE A 251 4.97 -6.91 18.02
N ASP A 252 4.61 -5.64 17.92
CA ASP A 252 5.53 -4.51 17.90
C ASP A 252 5.07 -3.48 18.92
N ASP A 253 5.92 -3.18 19.89
CA ASP A 253 5.54 -2.36 21.03
C ASP A 253 4.20 -2.74 21.68
N ASP A 254 3.32 -1.79 21.89
CA ASP A 254 1.99 -2.03 22.46
C ASP A 254 0.98 -2.48 21.42
N ARG A 255 1.42 -2.91 20.22
CA ARG A 255 0.56 -3.21 19.08
C ARG A 255 0.68 -4.65 18.63
N PHE A 256 -0.44 -5.15 18.13
CA PHE A 256 -0.56 -6.45 17.52
C PHE A 256 -1.20 -6.33 16.13
N VAL A 257 -0.45 -6.71 15.10
CA VAL A 257 -0.95 -6.82 13.72
C VAL A 257 -1.38 -8.26 13.49
N CYS A 258 -2.69 -8.52 13.39
CA CYS A 258 -3.20 -9.85 13.14
C CYS A 258 -3.07 -10.18 11.63
N LEU A 259 -2.15 -11.07 11.28
CA LEU A 259 -1.92 -11.49 9.89
C LEU A 259 -2.90 -12.59 9.49
N ALA A 260 -3.19 -13.53 10.39
CA ALA A 260 -4.16 -14.59 10.17
C ALA A 260 -4.77 -15.06 11.51
N ILE A 261 -5.99 -15.59 11.44
CA ILE A 261 -6.70 -16.13 12.60
C ILE A 261 -7.60 -17.29 12.20
N ALA A 262 -7.70 -18.29 13.08
CA ALA A 262 -8.66 -19.38 13.01
C ALA A 262 -9.34 -19.55 14.36
N ASN A 263 -10.65 -19.75 14.36
CA ASN A 263 -11.45 -19.93 15.56
C ASN A 263 -12.14 -21.29 15.55
N SER A 264 -12.28 -21.91 16.72
CA SER A 264 -13.12 -23.08 16.89
C SER A 264 -14.59 -22.66 16.83
N ALA A 265 -15.45 -23.49 16.24
CA ALA A 265 -16.90 -23.25 16.22
C ALA A 265 -17.52 -23.13 17.63
N ARG A 266 -16.83 -23.63 18.66
CA ARG A 266 -17.28 -23.62 20.06
C ARG A 266 -16.55 -22.58 20.93
N SER A 267 -15.60 -21.83 20.40
CA SER A 267 -14.88 -20.81 21.19
C SER A 267 -15.59 -19.46 21.17
N THR A 268 -15.44 -18.70 22.26
CA THR A 268 -15.85 -17.30 22.28
C THR A 268 -14.92 -16.50 21.35
N PRO A 269 -15.44 -15.68 20.42
CA PRO A 269 -14.61 -14.89 19.52
C PRO A 269 -13.69 -13.94 20.30
N MET A 270 -12.41 -13.90 19.93
CA MET A 270 -11.43 -12.99 20.58
C MET A 270 -11.53 -11.53 20.11
N GLY A 271 -12.42 -11.22 19.16
CA GLY A 271 -12.52 -9.88 18.54
C GLY A 271 -11.37 -9.53 17.60
N LEU A 272 -10.51 -10.50 17.28
CA LEU A 272 -9.40 -10.35 16.35
C LEU A 272 -9.81 -10.69 14.91
N ALA A 273 -9.28 -9.95 13.94
CA ALA A 273 -9.52 -10.13 12.51
C ALA A 273 -8.21 -9.97 11.73
N ALA A 274 -8.02 -10.80 10.71
CA ALA A 274 -6.86 -10.69 9.82
C ALA A 274 -6.83 -9.31 9.11
N GLY A 275 -5.63 -8.78 8.91
CA GLY A 275 -5.40 -7.46 8.30
C GLY A 275 -5.69 -6.28 9.21
N HIS A 276 -5.96 -6.51 10.51
CA HIS A 276 -6.25 -5.46 11.49
C HIS A 276 -5.12 -5.30 12.51
N VAL A 277 -5.00 -4.08 13.04
CA VAL A 277 -4.07 -3.75 14.12
C VAL A 277 -4.85 -3.44 15.39
N TYR A 278 -4.34 -3.95 16.51
CA TYR A 278 -4.92 -3.80 17.83
C TYR A 278 -3.86 -3.23 18.78
N LEU A 279 -4.29 -2.40 19.73
CA LEU A 279 -3.48 -2.13 20.92
C LEU A 279 -3.60 -3.35 21.85
N ALA A 280 -2.47 -3.87 22.32
CA ALA A 280 -2.38 -5.10 23.12
C ALA A 280 -3.35 -5.07 24.31
N HIS A 281 -3.37 -3.97 25.06
CA HIS A 281 -4.25 -3.75 26.22
C HIS A 281 -5.75 -3.74 25.88
N GLN A 282 -6.13 -3.52 24.61
CA GLN A 282 -7.53 -3.52 24.16
C GLN A 282 -7.99 -4.89 23.65
N THR A 283 -7.09 -5.86 23.56
CA THR A 283 -7.43 -7.20 23.08
C THR A 283 -8.03 -8.06 24.18
N ALA A 284 -8.54 -9.23 23.79
CA ALA A 284 -8.95 -10.25 24.74
C ALA A 284 -7.76 -11.02 25.36
N ILE A 285 -6.52 -10.73 24.98
CA ILE A 285 -5.31 -11.42 25.47
C ILE A 285 -4.18 -10.42 25.79
N PRO A 286 -4.44 -9.40 26.63
CA PRO A 286 -3.51 -8.31 26.85
C PRO A 286 -2.20 -8.77 27.50
N LEU A 287 -2.25 -9.66 28.50
CA LEU A 287 -1.04 -10.12 29.19
C LEU A 287 -0.13 -10.89 28.24
N ALA A 288 -0.72 -11.73 27.38
CA ALA A 288 0.03 -12.47 26.38
C ALA A 288 0.76 -11.54 25.40
N LEU A 289 0.06 -10.52 24.87
CA LEU A 289 0.62 -9.62 23.86
C LEU A 289 1.60 -8.59 24.45
N GLU A 290 1.34 -8.07 25.64
CA GLU A 290 2.25 -7.12 26.30
C GLU A 290 3.53 -7.79 26.79
N GLY A 291 3.44 -9.05 27.24
CA GLY A 291 4.58 -9.80 27.75
C GLY A 291 5.63 -10.11 26.68
N ARG A 292 5.23 -10.26 25.40
CA ARG A 292 6.10 -10.57 24.24
C ARG A 292 7.13 -11.67 24.51
N GLN A 293 6.75 -12.68 25.29
CA GLN A 293 7.65 -13.75 25.67
C GLN A 293 7.13 -15.10 25.17
N PRO A 294 8.02 -15.97 24.65
CA PRO A 294 7.66 -17.34 24.36
C PRO A 294 7.22 -18.04 25.64
N GLY A 295 6.11 -18.77 25.58
CA GLY A 295 5.62 -19.51 26.73
C GLY A 295 4.11 -19.54 26.83
N ILE A 296 3.63 -19.90 28.01
CA ILE A 296 2.22 -19.96 28.34
C ILE A 296 1.91 -18.76 29.24
N VAL A 297 0.99 -17.91 28.81
CA VAL A 297 0.48 -16.78 29.59
C VAL A 297 -0.98 -17.04 29.89
N THR A 298 -1.40 -16.83 31.15
CA THR A 298 -2.80 -16.99 31.56
C THR A 298 -3.39 -15.63 31.87
N GLU A 299 -4.50 -15.32 31.22
CA GLU A 299 -5.26 -14.09 31.39
C GLU A 299 -6.07 -14.11 32.69
N ASN A 300 -6.54 -12.94 33.13
CA ASN A 300 -7.30 -12.79 34.37
C ASN A 300 -8.64 -13.57 34.39
N ASP A 301 -9.19 -13.89 33.22
CA ASP A 301 -10.41 -14.69 33.06
C ASP A 301 -10.13 -16.21 32.98
N GLY A 302 -8.88 -16.62 33.19
CA GLY A 302 -8.43 -18.01 33.21
C GLY A 302 -8.14 -18.61 31.84
N ARG A 303 -8.31 -17.86 30.73
CA ARG A 303 -7.86 -18.32 29.41
C ARG A 303 -6.34 -18.36 29.37
N SER A 304 -5.79 -19.36 28.68
CA SER A 304 -4.34 -19.49 28.54
C SER A 304 -3.95 -19.38 27.07
N THR A 305 -2.97 -18.53 26.78
CA THR A 305 -2.39 -18.35 25.46
C THR A 305 -0.99 -18.94 25.45
N VAL A 306 -0.74 -19.89 24.55
CA VAL A 306 0.62 -20.32 24.21
C VAL A 306 1.13 -19.43 23.08
N LEU A 307 2.20 -18.69 23.33
CA LEU A 307 2.87 -17.82 22.36
C LEU A 307 4.24 -18.37 21.99
N ALA A 308 4.57 -18.31 20.70
CA ALA A 308 5.85 -18.74 20.19
C ALA A 308 6.34 -17.81 19.05
N PRO A 309 7.59 -17.34 19.08
CA PRO A 309 8.15 -16.56 17.99
C PRO A 309 8.43 -17.45 16.78
N LEU A 310 8.42 -16.84 15.61
CA LEU A 310 8.67 -17.47 14.32
C LEU A 310 9.77 -16.72 13.60
N SER A 311 10.73 -17.49 13.08
CA SER A 311 11.75 -16.96 12.18
C SER A 311 12.00 -17.94 11.04
N ASN A 312 12.43 -17.42 9.91
CA ASN A 312 12.91 -18.27 8.81
C ASN A 312 14.35 -18.74 9.06
N ARG A 313 14.87 -19.62 8.20
CA ARG A 313 16.28 -20.10 8.28
C ARG A 313 17.34 -19.01 8.17
N ARG A 314 16.99 -17.84 7.61
CA ARG A 314 17.87 -16.68 7.51
C ARG A 314 17.81 -15.79 8.76
N GLY A 315 17.03 -16.18 9.77
CA GLY A 315 16.84 -15.44 11.01
C GLY A 315 15.91 -14.24 10.86
N HIS A 316 15.20 -14.10 9.74
CA HIS A 316 14.22 -13.00 9.61
C HIS A 316 13.01 -13.31 10.48
N ASP A 317 12.56 -12.29 11.20
CA ASP A 317 11.36 -12.33 12.02
C ASP A 317 10.12 -12.52 11.12
N LEU A 318 9.35 -13.56 11.40
CA LEU A 318 8.07 -13.85 10.76
C LEU A 318 6.89 -13.55 11.71
N GLY A 319 7.16 -12.97 12.87
CA GLY A 319 6.19 -12.65 13.91
C GLY A 319 5.95 -13.80 14.89
N TRP A 320 4.74 -13.86 15.40
CA TRP A 320 4.35 -14.71 16.52
C TRP A 320 3.17 -15.58 16.13
N ILE A 321 3.24 -16.86 16.51
CA ILE A 321 2.07 -17.73 16.55
C ILE A 321 1.54 -17.78 17.97
N GLY A 322 0.21 -17.70 18.10
CA GLY A 322 -0.49 -17.88 19.35
C GLY A 322 -1.61 -18.90 19.26
N LEU A 323 -1.84 -19.62 20.35
CA LEU A 323 -3.02 -20.47 20.55
C LEU A 323 -3.63 -20.17 21.92
N THR A 324 -4.81 -19.54 21.91
CA THR A 324 -5.58 -19.21 23.11
C THR A 324 -6.65 -20.27 23.35
N LEU A 325 -6.61 -20.90 24.51
CA LEU A 325 -7.52 -21.97 24.92
C LEU A 325 -8.38 -21.55 26.12
N PRO A 326 -9.60 -22.11 26.26
CA PRO A 326 -10.44 -21.87 27.43
C PRO A 326 -9.82 -22.47 28.71
N PRO A 327 -10.25 -22.01 29.90
CA PRO A 327 -9.74 -22.49 31.18
C PRO A 327 -9.78 -24.02 31.30
N GLY A 328 -8.72 -24.62 31.86
CA GLY A 328 -8.64 -26.07 32.07
C GLY A 328 -8.30 -26.91 30.84
N SER A 329 -8.04 -26.29 29.69
CA SER A 329 -7.62 -27.00 28.47
C SER A 329 -6.20 -27.57 28.57
N LYS A 330 -5.93 -28.66 27.85
CA LYS A 330 -4.58 -29.20 27.71
C LYS A 330 -3.77 -28.34 26.73
N LEU A 331 -2.74 -27.66 27.24
CA LEU A 331 -1.91 -26.74 26.46
C LEU A 331 -0.78 -27.50 25.74
N PRO A 332 -0.53 -27.21 24.45
CA PRO A 332 0.68 -27.69 23.77
C PRO A 332 1.93 -27.02 24.34
N LYS A 333 3.08 -27.66 24.14
CA LYS A 333 4.38 -27.05 24.42
C LYS A 333 4.73 -26.00 23.36
N THR A 334 5.35 -24.90 23.78
CA THR A 334 5.76 -23.80 22.90
C THR A 334 6.65 -24.27 21.75
N GLU A 335 7.59 -25.18 22.01
CA GLU A 335 8.51 -25.70 21.00
C GLU A 335 7.78 -26.49 19.90
N THR A 336 6.65 -27.13 20.25
CA THR A 336 5.84 -27.88 19.29
C THR A 336 5.15 -26.94 18.30
N LEU A 337 4.67 -25.78 18.76
CA LEU A 337 4.04 -24.78 17.88
C LEU A 337 5.07 -24.16 16.93
N SER A 338 6.21 -23.69 17.46
CA SER A 338 7.28 -23.11 16.64
C SER A 338 7.81 -24.10 15.59
N ALA A 339 8.10 -25.35 15.98
CA ALA A 339 8.64 -26.35 15.05
C ALA A 339 7.66 -26.68 13.92
N ARG A 340 6.36 -26.81 14.23
CA ARG A 340 5.33 -27.10 13.23
C ARG A 340 5.15 -25.95 12.23
N MET A 341 5.19 -24.70 12.71
CA MET A 341 5.01 -23.54 11.82
C MET A 341 6.27 -23.22 11.01
N ALA A 342 7.47 -23.43 11.56
CA ALA A 342 8.73 -23.29 10.82
C ALA A 342 8.77 -24.20 9.58
N GLY A 343 8.26 -25.44 9.69
CA GLY A 343 8.17 -26.37 8.57
C GLY A 343 7.32 -25.87 7.39
N LEU A 344 6.35 -24.98 7.61
CA LEU A 344 5.51 -24.43 6.55
C LEU A 344 6.24 -23.43 5.67
N PHE A 345 7.13 -22.64 6.27
CA PHE A 345 7.95 -21.65 5.55
C PHE A 345 9.18 -22.29 4.88
N ASP A 346 9.49 -23.54 5.23
CA ASP A 346 10.59 -24.33 4.67
C ASP A 346 10.23 -25.10 3.40
N THR A 347 8.94 -25.16 3.04
CA THR A 347 8.48 -25.86 1.83
C THR A 347 8.37 -24.85 0.68
N PRO A 348 9.12 -25.01 -0.43
CA PRO A 348 9.04 -24.06 -1.54
C PRO A 348 7.62 -24.02 -2.12
N PRO A 349 7.14 -22.87 -2.63
CA PRO A 349 5.77 -22.72 -3.11
C PRO A 349 5.36 -23.61 -4.31
N ASN A 350 6.21 -24.53 -4.79
CA ASN A 350 6.18 -25.06 -6.16
C ASN A 350 6.29 -26.60 -6.28
N GLU A 351 5.86 -27.40 -5.30
CA GLU A 351 5.84 -28.87 -5.45
C GLU A 351 4.44 -29.51 -5.65
N GLU A 352 3.36 -28.74 -5.82
CA GLU A 352 2.04 -29.32 -6.15
C GLU A 352 1.32 -28.59 -7.30
N ILE A 353 1.98 -28.50 -8.46
CA ILE A 353 1.30 -28.32 -9.75
C ILE A 353 1.96 -29.27 -10.76
N ASP A 354 1.68 -30.56 -10.60
CA ASP A 354 1.59 -31.56 -11.69
C ASP A 354 1.12 -32.88 -11.08
N ALA A 355 -0.21 -33.07 -11.05
CA ALA A 355 -0.88 -34.36 -11.00
C ALA A 355 -2.30 -34.22 -11.58
#